data_AF-A0A399I139-F1
#
_entry.id   AF-A0A399I139-F1
#
_cell.length_a   1.000
_cell.length_b   1.000
_cell.length_c   1.000
_cell.angle_alpha   90.00
_cell.angle_beta   90.00
_cell.angle_gamma   90.00
#
_symmetry.space_group_name_H-M   'P 1'
#
loop_
_entity.id
_entity.type
_entity.pdbx_description
1 polymer ?
#
loop_
_entity_poly.entity_id
_entity_poly.type
_entity_poly.pdbx_seq_one_letter_code
_entity_poly.pdbx_strand_id
1 'polypeptide(L)'
;MNLSGDIVKKARVTCNLTQKEFAKILGRAQSEVSKYERNLVDPPGSLIIHCMNIIDGRVGLLTPSVDKIIEKLKDGFNSPKHAMARSLIMGIILNEEKKKSAEKVGAGCKTL
;
A
#
# COMPACT_ATOMS: atom_id res chain seq x y z
N MET A 1 28.24 9.89 8.50
CA MET A 1 27.02 10.09 9.29
C MET A 1 25.87 10.07 8.30
N ASN A 2 24.94 9.12 8.39
CA ASN A 2 23.84 9.04 7.42
C ASN A 2 22.79 10.10 7.77
N LEU A 3 22.39 10.94 6.82
CA LEU A 3 21.33 11.93 7.06
C LEU A 3 19.94 11.28 6.91
N SER A 4 18.94 11.89 7.51
CA SER A 4 17.53 11.46 7.47
C SER A 4 17.02 11.29 6.03
N GLY A 5 17.43 12.17 5.10
CA GLY A 5 17.10 12.08 3.68
C GLY A 5 17.73 10.90 2.94
N ASP A 6 18.91 10.44 3.36
CA ASP A 6 19.58 9.28 2.75
C ASP A 6 18.79 8.00 3.01
N ILE A 7 18.13 7.91 4.17
CA ILE A 7 17.25 6.79 4.54
C ILE A 7 16.04 6.74 3.60
N VAL A 8 15.42 7.90 3.35
CA VAL A 8 14.27 8.01 2.43
C VAL A 8 14.67 7.59 1.02
N LYS A 9 15.82 8.10 0.53
CA LYS A 9 16.34 7.76 -0.80
C LYS A 9 16.67 6.28 -0.91
N LYS A 10 17.32 5.70 0.09
CA LYS A 10 17.71 4.29 0.10
C LYS A 10 16.48 3.38 0.07
N ALA A 11 15.48 3.64 0.91
CA ALA A 11 14.23 2.90 0.91
C ALA A 11 13.53 2.94 -0.46
N ARG A 12 13.46 4.10 -1.10
CA ARG A 12 12.87 4.24 -2.43
C ARG A 12 13.61 3.42 -3.49
N VAL A 13 14.94 3.49 -3.51
CA VAL A 13 15.77 2.76 -4.47
C VAL A 13 15.69 1.25 -4.25
N THR A 14 15.61 0.79 -3.00
CA THR A 14 15.35 -0.63 -2.66
C THR A 14 14.05 -1.14 -3.29
N CYS A 15 13.02 -0.30 -3.37
CA CYS A 15 11.76 -0.65 -4.03
C CYS A 15 11.77 -0.46 -5.55
N ASN A 16 12.85 0.04 -6.14
CA ASN A 16 12.95 0.41 -7.56
C ASN A 16 11.85 1.39 -8.03
N LEU A 17 11.54 2.40 -7.21
CA LEU A 17 10.47 3.37 -7.46
C LEU A 17 11.00 4.76 -7.84
N THR A 18 10.22 5.47 -8.64
CA THR A 18 10.39 6.92 -8.83
C THR A 18 9.96 7.68 -7.56
N GLN A 19 10.41 8.92 -7.40
CA GLN A 19 9.98 9.76 -6.26
C GLN A 19 8.46 9.97 -6.24
N LYS A 20 7.82 10.03 -7.41
CA LYS A 20 6.37 10.18 -7.54
C LYS A 20 5.62 8.94 -7.07
N GLU A 21 6.08 7.76 -7.44
CA GLU A 21 5.46 6.50 -7.02
C GLU A 21 5.67 6.25 -5.53
N PHE A 22 6.88 6.52 -5.04
CA PHE A 22 7.17 6.39 -3.62
C PHE A 22 6.36 7.36 -2.77
N ALA A 23 6.19 8.60 -3.22
CA ALA A 23 5.31 9.57 -2.57
C ALA A 23 3.86 9.09 -2.47
N LYS A 24 3.33 8.42 -3.50
CA LYS A 24 1.99 7.82 -3.46
C LYS A 24 1.87 6.74 -2.37
N ILE A 25 2.88 5.89 -2.23
CA ILE A 25 2.92 4.85 -1.19
C ILE A 25 2.91 5.49 0.21
N LEU A 26 3.67 6.58 0.38
CA LEU A 26 3.78 7.29 1.65
C LEU A 26 2.57 8.22 1.95
N GLY A 27 1.65 8.40 0.99
CA GLY A 27 0.55 9.38 1.10
C GLY A 27 1.05 10.83 1.17
N ARG A 28 2.12 11.16 0.44
CA ARG A 28 2.79 12.48 0.44
C ARG A 28 2.86 13.06 -0.97
N ALA A 29 3.19 14.35 -1.06
CA ALA A 29 3.52 14.96 -2.34
C ALA A 29 4.93 14.56 -2.80
N GLN A 30 5.15 14.43 -4.12
CA GLN A 30 6.48 14.14 -4.68
C GLN A 30 7.50 15.24 -4.33
N SER A 31 7.05 16.49 -4.23
CA SER A 31 7.88 17.63 -3.84
C SER A 31 8.38 17.52 -2.39
N GLU A 32 7.59 16.93 -1.49
CA GLU A 32 8.03 16.63 -0.12
C GLU A 32 9.14 15.57 -0.13
N VAL A 33 8.94 14.47 -0.87
CA VAL A 33 9.97 13.41 -1.01
C VAL A 33 11.26 13.97 -1.59
N SER A 34 11.16 14.83 -2.61
CA SER A 34 12.34 15.50 -3.19
C SER A 34 13.08 16.38 -2.17
N LYS A 35 12.36 17.12 -1.32
CA LYS A 35 12.96 17.92 -0.25
C LYS A 35 13.62 17.06 0.83
N TYR A 36 12.98 15.95 1.21
CA TYR A 36 13.54 14.99 2.15
C TYR A 36 14.85 14.40 1.62
N GLU A 37 14.86 13.87 0.39
CA GLU A 37 16.06 13.25 -0.22
C GLU A 37 17.22 14.23 -0.44
N ARG A 38 16.91 15.53 -0.51
CA ARG A 38 17.91 16.61 -0.59
C ARG A 38 18.32 17.16 0.77
N ASN A 39 17.81 16.61 1.87
CA ASN A 39 18.03 17.10 3.23
C ASN A 39 17.64 18.58 3.42
N LEU A 40 16.67 19.07 2.64
CA LEU A 40 16.15 20.45 2.76
C LEU A 40 15.10 20.56 3.87
N VAL A 41 14.43 19.46 4.17
CA VAL A 41 13.41 19.34 5.21
C VAL A 41 13.62 17.99 5.88
N ASP A 42 13.49 17.94 7.20
CA ASP A 42 13.54 16.68 7.92
C ASP A 42 12.23 15.90 7.73
N PRO A 43 12.30 14.63 7.29
CA PRO A 43 11.13 13.76 7.23
C PRO A 43 10.60 13.45 8.65
N PRO A 44 9.27 13.26 8.81
CA PRO A 44 8.69 12.85 10.08
C PRO A 44 9.30 11.54 10.60
N GLY A 45 9.46 11.41 11.92
CA GLY A 45 10.05 10.21 12.53
C GLY A 45 9.31 8.90 12.15
N SER A 46 7.98 8.95 12.01
CA SER A 46 7.19 7.81 11.54
C SER A 46 7.53 7.38 10.11
N LEU A 47 7.87 8.33 9.23
CA LEU A 47 8.32 8.06 7.87
C LEU A 47 9.71 7.43 7.87
N ILE A 48 10.62 7.93 8.72
CA ILE A 48 11.96 7.33 8.88
C ILE A 48 11.88 5.88 9.35
N ILE A 49 11.03 5.58 10.34
CA ILE A 49 10.80 4.22 10.83
C ILE A 49 10.28 3.33 9.68
N HIS A 50 9.33 3.83 8.90
CA HIS A 50 8.80 3.12 7.74
C HIS A 50 9.88 2.83 6.68
N CYS A 51 10.70 3.82 6.34
CA CYS A 51 11.81 3.67 5.40
C CYS A 51 12.89 2.70 5.92
N MET A 52 13.18 2.70 7.23
CA MET A 52 14.09 1.73 7.83
C MET A 52 13.55 0.30 7.75
N ASN A 53 12.26 0.11 8.01
CA ASN A 53 11.63 -1.19 7.81
C ASN A 53 11.70 -1.66 6.35
N ILE A 54 11.68 -0.73 5.39
CA ILE A 54 11.89 -1.04 3.98
C ILE A 54 13.31 -1.53 3.71
N ILE A 55 14.31 -0.80 4.20
CA ILE A 55 15.72 -1.12 4.00
C ILE A 55 16.10 -2.46 4.63
N ASP A 56 15.56 -2.75 5.82
CA ASP A 56 15.84 -3.99 6.56
C ASP A 56 15.11 -5.22 6.00
N GLY A 57 14.38 -5.08 4.88
CA GLY A 57 13.58 -6.18 4.31
C GLY A 57 12.38 -6.57 5.18
N ARG A 58 12.04 -5.74 6.19
CA ARG A 58 10.90 -5.92 7.10
C ARG A 58 9.57 -5.50 6.47
N VAL A 59 9.52 -5.19 5.17
CA VAL A 59 8.30 -4.77 4.45
C VAL A 59 7.16 -5.79 4.55
N GLY A 60 7.48 -7.07 4.69
CA GLY A 60 6.50 -8.12 5.00
C GLY A 60 5.74 -7.93 6.33
N LEU A 61 6.13 -6.94 7.17
CA LEU A 61 5.45 -6.55 8.41
C LEU A 61 4.54 -5.32 8.27
N LEU A 62 4.60 -4.58 7.15
CA LEU A 62 3.81 -3.35 6.92
C LEU A 62 2.58 -3.56 6.04
N THR A 63 2.60 -4.56 5.15
CA THR A 63 1.35 -5.22 4.76
C THR A 63 1.10 -6.30 5.82
N PRO A 64 0.07 -6.18 6.66
CA PRO A 64 -0.32 -7.31 7.50
C PRO A 64 -0.49 -8.52 6.60
N SER A 65 0.06 -9.67 7.02
CA SER A 65 -0.18 -10.92 6.30
C SER A 65 -1.68 -11.12 6.12
N VAL A 66 -2.07 -11.86 5.08
CA VAL A 66 -3.48 -12.19 4.85
C VAL A 66 -4.11 -12.75 6.13
N ASP A 67 -3.38 -13.60 6.86
CA ASP A 67 -3.81 -14.15 8.15
C ASP A 67 -4.05 -13.07 9.21
N LYS A 68 -3.17 -12.07 9.31
CA LYS A 68 -3.30 -10.98 10.28
C LYS A 68 -4.42 -10.00 9.93
N ILE A 69 -4.68 -9.81 8.64
CA ILE A 69 -5.87 -9.09 8.15
C ILE A 69 -7.13 -9.86 8.54
N ILE A 70 -7.15 -11.18 8.31
CA ILE A 70 -8.28 -12.04 8.66
C ILE A 70 -8.53 -12.02 10.17
N GLU A 71 -7.48 -12.11 10.99
CA GLU A 71 -7.57 -12.01 12.45
C GLU A 71 -8.21 -10.68 12.87
N LYS A 72 -7.70 -9.54 12.37
CA LYS A 72 -8.25 -8.22 12.70
C LYS A 72 -9.67 -8.00 12.18
N LEU A 73 -10.02 -8.56 11.03
CA LEU A 73 -11.39 -8.50 10.51
C LEU A 73 -12.34 -9.35 11.36
N LYS A 74 -11.91 -10.54 11.78
CA LYS A 74 -12.68 -11.35 12.73
C LYS A 74 -12.89 -10.56 14.01
N ASP A 75 -11.84 -10.07 14.65
CA ASP A 75 -11.97 -9.33 15.92
C ASP A 75 -12.82 -8.06 15.79
N GLY A 76 -12.59 -7.27 14.75
CA GLY A 76 -13.26 -5.98 14.55
C GLY A 76 -14.71 -6.09 14.05
N PHE A 77 -15.03 -7.15 13.31
CA PHE A 77 -16.34 -7.29 12.65
C PHE A 77 -17.15 -8.50 13.13
N ASN A 78 -16.77 -9.24 14.18
CA ASN A 78 -17.56 -10.39 14.64
C ASN A 78 -18.89 -10.00 15.31
N SER A 79 -18.99 -8.78 15.85
CA SER A 79 -20.21 -8.35 16.56
C SER A 79 -21.43 -8.22 15.63
N PRO A 80 -22.66 -8.56 16.09
CA PRO A 80 -23.90 -8.40 15.31
C PRO A 80 -24.11 -6.98 14.76
N LYS A 81 -23.66 -5.95 15.48
CA LYS A 81 -23.78 -4.54 15.04
C LYS A 81 -23.03 -4.22 13.74
N HIS A 82 -22.09 -5.08 13.34
CA HIS A 82 -21.31 -4.93 12.11
C HIS A 82 -21.87 -5.75 10.93
N ALA A 83 -23.06 -6.34 11.06
CA ALA A 83 -23.67 -7.19 10.02
C ALA A 83 -23.74 -6.50 8.65
N MET A 84 -24.21 -5.25 8.61
CA MET A 84 -24.31 -4.49 7.36
C MET A 84 -22.94 -4.26 6.71
N ALA A 85 -21.91 -3.96 7.50
CA ALA A 85 -20.56 -3.76 6.99
C ALA A 85 -20.01 -5.06 6.37
N ARG A 86 -20.25 -6.22 6.99
CA ARG A 86 -19.89 -7.53 6.41
C ARG A 86 -20.60 -7.77 5.09
N SER A 87 -21.90 -7.47 5.00
CA SER A 87 -22.67 -7.62 3.76
C SER A 87 -22.17 -6.71 2.63
N LEU A 88 -21.80 -5.47 2.94
CA LEU A 88 -21.25 -4.54 1.95
C LEU A 88 -19.88 -4.99 1.42
N ILE A 89 -18.99 -5.43 2.31
CA ILE A 89 -17.68 -5.97 1.93
C ILE A 89 -17.86 -7.17 1.00
N MET A 90 -18.76 -8.10 1.35
CA MET A 90 -19.07 -9.24 0.49
C MET A 90 -19.60 -8.81 -0.88
N GLY A 91 -20.45 -7.78 -0.93
CA GLY A 91 -20.96 -7.23 -2.19
C GLY A 91 -19.85 -6.67 -3.09
N ILE A 92 -18.87 -5.98 -2.52
CA ILE A 92 -17.71 -5.46 -3.26
C ILE A 92 -16.89 -6.62 -3.85
N ILE A 93 -16.60 -7.64 -3.04
CA ILE A 93 -15.82 -8.81 -3.47
C ILE A 93 -16.50 -9.51 -4.67
N LEU A 94 -17.80 -9.78 -4.56
CA LEU A 94 -18.56 -10.45 -5.62
C LEU A 94 -18.64 -9.62 -6.92
N ASN A 95 -18.68 -8.30 -6.81
CA ASN A 95 -18.69 -7.42 -7.99
C ASN A 95 -17.34 -7.41 -8.73
N GLU A 96 -16.22 -7.48 -8.00
CA GLU A 96 -14.90 -7.58 -8.61
C GLU A 96 -14.71 -8.92 -9.34
N GLU A 97 -15.24 -10.02 -8.81
CA GLU A 97 -15.24 -11.32 -9.49
C GLU A 97 -16.09 -11.32 -10.77
N LYS A 98 -17.27 -10.69 -10.73
CA LYS A 98 -18.13 -10.55 -11.91
C LYS A 98 -17.49 -9.70 -13.01
N LYS A 99 -16.79 -8.62 -12.66
CA LYS A 99 -16.04 -7.80 -13.64
C LYS A 99 -14.93 -8.59 -14.33
N LYS A 100 -14.17 -9.39 -13.57
CA LYS A 100 -13.12 -10.27 -14.14
C LYS A 100 -13.68 -11.31 -15.11
N SER A 101 -14.89 -11.82 -14.86
CA SER A 101 -15.56 -12.76 -15.77
C SER A 101 -16.12 -12.07 -17.02
N ALA A 102 -16.62 -10.84 -16.91
CA ALA A 102 -17.10 -10.07 -18.07
C ALA A 102 -15.97 -9.64 -19.01
N GLU A 103 -14.79 -9.30 -18.49
CA GLU A 103 -13.62 -8.90 -19.29
C GLU A 103 -13.04 -10.07 -20.11
N LYS A 104 -13.14 -11.31 -19.63
CA LYS A 104 -12.73 -12.51 -20.37
C LYS A 104 -13.64 -12.85 -21.56
N VAL A 105 -14.90 -12.43 -21.54
CA VAL A 105 -15.86 -12.71 -22.64
C VAL A 105 -15.69 -11.71 -23.79
N GLY A 106 -15.20 -10.50 -23.53
CA GLY A 106 -15.00 -9.45 -24.55
C GLY A 106 -13.77 -9.64 -25.47
N ALA A 107 -12.82 -10.50 -25.10
CA ALA A 107 -11.60 -10.74 -25.88
C ALA A 107 -11.77 -11.78 -27.02
N GLY A 108 -12.92 -12.43 -27.13
CA GLY A 108 -13.17 -13.55 -28.06
C GLY A 108 -13.85 -13.20 -29.39
N CYS A 109 -14.18 -11.93 -29.67
CA CYS A 109 -14.94 -11.55 -30.87
C CYS A 109 -14.29 -10.38 -31.63
N LYS A 110 -13.12 -10.64 -32.22
CA LYS A 110 -12.64 -9.89 -33.39
C LYS A 110 -12.02 -10.87 -34.38
N THR A 111 -12.90 -11.64 -35.02
CA THR A 111 -12.63 -12.27 -36.32
C THR A 111 -13.48 -11.52 -37.32
N LEU A 112 -12.83 -10.86 -38.26
CA LEU A 112 -13.15 -10.63 -39.68
C LEU A 112 -12.31 -9.45 -40.19
#